data_AF-A0A9E2LU44-F1
#
_entry.id   AF-A0A9E2LU44-F1
#
_cell.length_a   1.000
_cell.length_b   1.000
_cell.length_c   1.000
_cell.angle_alpha   90.00
_cell.angle_beta   90.00
_cell.angle_gamma   90.00
#
_symmetry.space_group_name_H-M   'P 1'
#
loop_
_entity.id
_entity.type
_entity.pdbx_description
1 polymer ?
#
loop_
_entity_poly.entity_id
_entity_poly.type
_entity_poly.pdbx_seq_one_letter_code
_entity_poly.pdbx_strand_id
1 'polypeptide(L)'
;MTIDKNLLQEIAPQRAQAFIALVDRYVTFEGKILSRVEEIRQEAAGIQELIDSNPLDSGAISAGFTSITSRFHQLGNKVDQAVEKLDSEWSEKADDDGLKDKEHRKLSVVWTQLLNDSRALRNRLEREGNTLEIHAGGYWARVLYNLMQSEYGQPTNCPRCAGPMPVMLRFQSANETCPHCGSVNEIMPKMGTALYFGSGLHYLGQEASLAEYDAMNAAEEKYQWFRHPTQADHQVFLRAAEAYWTKYYNTIVSMHPAPVRTVQQSVADKMIHYTNNVWNDNADDRERQEKEQLLALAHAGDAAGFITAAKALQMDLDEARLALYEHGMMDFLGVLLAVNYERKHKTSIVQATAGGISFARNADFEEWRTKKLRDLEHDLATR
;
A
#
# COMPACT_ATOMS: atom_id res chain seq x y z
N MET A 1 -12.33 -9.63 7.95
CA MET A 1 -12.19 -11.04 8.34
C MET A 1 -12.79 -11.90 7.26
N THR A 2 -11.95 -12.62 6.54
CA THR A 2 -12.31 -13.43 5.37
C THR A 2 -12.26 -14.94 5.63
N ILE A 3 -11.85 -15.34 6.83
CA ILE A 3 -11.68 -16.74 7.23
C ILE A 3 -13.02 -17.50 7.15
N ASP A 4 -13.13 -18.43 6.20
CA ASP A 4 -14.29 -19.30 6.03
C ASP A 4 -14.21 -20.53 6.94
N LYS A 5 -14.79 -20.41 8.12
CA LYS A 5 -14.86 -21.50 9.10
C LYS A 5 -15.71 -22.69 8.63
N ASN A 6 -16.55 -22.54 7.60
CA ASN A 6 -17.36 -23.65 7.10
C ASN A 6 -16.48 -24.73 6.46
N LEU A 7 -15.35 -24.33 5.86
CA LEU A 7 -14.37 -25.27 5.31
C LEU A 7 -13.82 -26.23 6.38
N LEU A 8 -13.71 -25.78 7.63
CA LEU A 8 -13.29 -26.61 8.75
C LEU A 8 -14.38 -27.60 9.19
N GLN A 9 -15.66 -27.24 9.06
CA GLN A 9 -16.79 -28.13 9.40
C GLN A 9 -16.91 -29.32 8.45
N GLU A 10 -16.32 -29.22 7.26
CA GLU A 10 -16.28 -30.30 6.28
C GLU A 10 -15.08 -31.25 6.44
N ILE A 11 -14.28 -31.09 7.49
CA ILE A 11 -13.20 -31.99 7.92
C ILE A 11 -13.75 -32.92 9.00
N ALA A 12 -13.17 -34.11 9.18
CA ALA A 12 -13.56 -35.01 10.26
C ALA A 12 -13.59 -34.26 11.62
N PRO A 13 -14.70 -34.31 12.41
CA PRO A 13 -14.89 -33.44 13.57
C PRO A 13 -13.78 -33.48 14.61
N GLN A 14 -13.21 -34.66 14.85
CA GLN A 14 -12.11 -34.85 15.82
C GLN A 14 -10.83 -34.11 15.41
N ARG A 15 -10.60 -33.94 14.10
CA ARG A 15 -9.42 -33.26 13.54
C ARG A 15 -9.67 -31.76 13.38
N ALA A 16 -10.88 -31.40 12.94
CA ALA A 16 -11.29 -30.01 12.75
C ALA A 16 -11.19 -29.18 14.04
N GLN A 17 -11.50 -29.78 15.19
CA GLN A 17 -11.56 -29.08 16.48
C GLN A 17 -10.23 -28.38 16.84
N ALA A 18 -9.10 -28.99 16.51
CA ALA A 18 -7.80 -28.43 16.82
C ALA A 18 -7.53 -27.16 15.98
N PHE A 19 -7.83 -27.19 14.68
CA PHE A 19 -7.70 -26.04 13.79
C PHE A 19 -8.71 -24.93 14.09
N ILE A 20 -9.96 -25.29 14.44
CA ILE A 20 -10.98 -24.33 14.89
C ILE A 20 -10.47 -23.57 16.11
N ALA A 21 -9.86 -24.26 17.08
CA ALA A 21 -9.29 -23.61 18.26
C ALA A 21 -8.13 -22.65 17.92
N LEU A 22 -7.29 -22.98 16.93
CA LEU A 22 -6.23 -22.08 16.44
C LEU A 22 -6.83 -20.81 15.84
N VAL A 23 -7.84 -20.96 14.97
CA VAL A 23 -8.54 -19.84 14.33
C VAL A 23 -9.25 -18.97 15.37
N ASP A 24 -9.99 -19.56 16.31
CA ASP A 24 -10.69 -18.81 17.37
C ASP A 24 -9.73 -18.04 18.27
N ARG A 25 -8.56 -18.60 18.56
CA ARG A 25 -7.50 -17.92 19.30
C ARG A 25 -6.94 -16.72 18.52
N TYR A 26 -6.75 -16.86 17.21
CA TYR A 26 -6.32 -15.73 16.36
C TYR A 26 -7.37 -14.62 16.32
N VAL A 27 -8.64 -14.96 16.09
CA VAL A 27 -9.75 -13.97 16.08
C VAL A 27 -9.86 -13.24 17.43
N THR A 28 -9.70 -13.97 18.54
CA THR A 28 -9.68 -13.36 19.88
C THR A 28 -8.47 -12.43 20.07
N PHE A 29 -7.30 -12.80 19.54
CA PHE A 29 -6.10 -11.97 19.56
C PHE A 29 -6.27 -10.69 18.73
N GLU A 30 -6.78 -10.80 17.50
CA GLU A 30 -7.09 -9.65 16.65
C GLU A 30 -8.04 -8.68 17.37
N GLY A 31 -9.11 -9.17 18.00
CA GLY A 31 -10.02 -8.35 18.79
C GLY A 31 -9.32 -7.55 19.89
N LYS A 32 -8.30 -8.15 20.56
CA LYS A 32 -7.49 -7.44 21.57
C LYS A 32 -6.58 -6.38 20.95
N ILE A 33 -6.00 -6.66 19.79
CA ILE A 33 -5.18 -5.68 19.04
C ILE A 33 -6.05 -4.48 18.66
N LEU A 34 -7.24 -4.71 18.09
CA LEU A 34 -8.17 -3.64 17.71
C LEU A 34 -8.65 -2.82 18.92
N SER A 35 -8.92 -3.46 20.07
CA SER A 35 -9.21 -2.73 21.31
C SER A 35 -8.06 -1.81 21.71
N ARG A 36 -6.81 -2.30 21.60
CA ARG A 36 -5.63 -1.50 21.94
C ARG A 36 -5.39 -0.34 20.98
N VAL A 37 -5.79 -0.46 19.71
CA VAL A 37 -5.79 0.65 18.74
C VAL A 37 -6.67 1.79 19.23
N GLU A 38 -7.89 1.50 19.69
CA GLU A 38 -8.80 2.54 20.20
C GLU A 38 -8.26 3.23 21.45
N GLU A 39 -7.62 2.48 22.36
CA GLU A 39 -6.93 3.06 23.52
C GLU A 39 -5.82 4.03 23.10
N ILE A 40 -4.99 3.66 22.12
CA ILE A 40 -3.92 4.54 21.61
C ILE A 40 -4.52 5.79 20.95
N ARG A 41 -5.61 5.67 20.19
CA ARG A 41 -6.30 6.83 19.60
C ARG A 41 -6.81 7.81 20.65
N GLN A 42 -7.34 7.30 21.76
CA GLN A 42 -7.77 8.16 22.88
C GLN A 42 -6.58 8.86 23.55
N GLU A 43 -5.48 8.14 23.78
CA GLU A 43 -4.26 8.71 24.35
C GLU A 43 -3.63 9.76 23.42
N ALA A 44 -3.74 9.59 22.10
CA ALA A 44 -3.23 10.52 21.11
C ALA A 44 -3.86 11.92 21.19
N ALA A 45 -5.08 12.04 21.74
CA ALA A 45 -5.71 13.34 21.98
C ALA A 45 -4.88 14.23 22.94
N GLY A 46 -4.12 13.63 23.86
CA GLY A 46 -3.23 14.36 24.77
C GLY A 46 -2.08 15.09 24.07
N ILE A 47 -1.75 14.74 22.82
CA ILE A 47 -0.74 15.48 22.04
C ILE A 47 -1.21 16.91 21.74
N GLN A 48 -2.52 17.13 21.59
CA GLN A 48 -3.04 18.46 21.34
C GLN A 48 -2.78 19.38 22.54
N GLU A 49 -2.98 18.90 23.77
CA GLU A 49 -2.66 19.64 24.99
C GLU A 49 -1.15 19.94 25.12
N LEU A 50 -0.30 18.99 24.70
CA LEU A 50 1.15 19.21 24.63
C LEU A 50 1.50 20.33 23.65
N ILE A 51 0.90 20.32 22.45
CA ILE A 51 1.10 21.35 21.44
C ILE A 51 0.60 22.71 21.95
N ASP A 52 -0.57 22.77 22.56
CA ASP A 52 -1.16 24.02 23.03
C ASP A 52 -0.36 24.64 24.18
N SER A 53 0.18 23.79 25.07
CA SER A 53 0.98 24.26 26.21
C SER A 53 2.38 24.73 25.82
N ASN A 54 3.05 24.05 24.86
CA ASN A 54 4.43 24.34 24.48
C ASN A 54 4.66 24.19 22.96
N PRO A 55 4.04 25.04 22.11
CA PRO A 55 4.05 24.86 20.65
C PRO A 55 5.43 25.03 20.00
N LEU A 56 6.40 25.59 20.70
CA LEU A 56 7.77 25.80 20.23
C LEU A 56 8.74 24.68 20.67
N ASP A 57 8.32 23.77 21.55
CA ASP A 57 9.13 22.62 21.97
C ASP A 57 8.99 21.48 20.95
N SER A 58 9.64 21.68 19.80
CA SER A 58 9.67 20.69 18.71
C SER A 58 10.23 19.33 19.13
N GLY A 59 11.09 19.28 20.16
CA GLY A 59 11.65 18.04 20.70
C GLY A 59 10.59 17.22 21.44
N ALA A 60 9.85 17.85 22.35
CA ALA A 60 8.75 17.19 23.05
C ALA A 60 7.63 16.74 22.10
N ILE A 61 7.29 17.57 21.11
CA ILE A 61 6.24 17.26 20.13
C ILE A 61 6.65 16.08 19.25
N SER A 62 7.89 16.08 18.72
CA SER A 62 8.42 14.98 17.92
C SER A 62 8.51 13.67 18.72
N ALA A 63 8.88 13.74 20.01
CA ALA A 63 8.85 12.60 20.91
C ALA A 63 7.43 12.05 21.11
N GLY A 64 6.43 12.93 21.21
CA GLY A 64 5.01 12.58 21.25
C GLY A 64 4.57 11.80 20.01
N PHE A 65 4.87 12.31 18.81
CA PHE A 65 4.57 11.63 17.54
C PHE A 65 5.24 10.26 17.46
N THR A 66 6.53 10.18 17.79
CA THR A 66 7.32 8.94 17.80
C THR A 66 6.77 7.93 18.79
N SER A 67 6.24 8.38 19.94
CA SER A 67 5.62 7.49 20.93
C SER A 67 4.37 6.80 20.37
N ILE A 68 3.53 7.53 19.62
CA ILE A 68 2.35 6.96 18.96
C ILE A 68 2.78 5.93 17.93
N THR A 69 3.62 6.31 16.97
CA THR A 69 4.02 5.41 15.88
C THR A 69 4.76 4.17 16.39
N SER A 70 5.61 4.31 17.41
CA SER A 70 6.28 3.18 18.07
C SER A 70 5.29 2.19 18.68
N ARG A 71 4.18 2.66 19.28
CA ARG A 71 3.15 1.77 19.83
C ARG A 71 2.44 0.97 18.74
N PHE A 72 2.14 1.59 17.60
CA PHE A 72 1.58 0.87 16.45
C PHE A 72 2.57 -0.14 15.87
N HIS A 73 3.86 0.22 15.77
CA HIS A 73 4.91 -0.71 15.38
C HIS A 73 5.01 -1.92 16.34
N GLN A 74 4.93 -1.69 17.65
CA GLN A 74 4.89 -2.75 18.65
C GLN A 74 3.65 -3.66 18.51
N LEU A 75 2.48 -3.11 18.19
CA LEU A 75 1.30 -3.92 17.88
C LEU A 75 1.53 -4.76 16.63
N GLY A 76 2.15 -4.18 15.60
CA GLY A 76 2.54 -4.89 14.39
C GLY A 76 3.45 -6.09 14.70
N ASN A 77 4.51 -5.88 15.46
CA ASN A 77 5.43 -6.95 15.86
C ASN A 77 4.72 -8.06 16.68
N LYS A 78 3.69 -7.71 17.47
CA LYS A 78 2.87 -8.70 18.16
C LYS A 78 2.01 -9.54 17.20
N VAL A 79 1.52 -8.95 16.12
CA VAL A 79 0.81 -9.68 15.06
C VAL A 79 1.76 -10.69 14.42
N ASP A 80 2.97 -10.24 14.04
CA ASP A 80 3.98 -11.09 13.41
C ASP A 80 4.36 -12.29 14.31
N GLN A 81 4.63 -12.03 15.60
CA GLN A 81 4.92 -13.07 16.59
C GLN A 81 3.75 -14.05 16.82
N ALA A 82 2.52 -13.54 16.81
CA ALA A 82 1.33 -14.39 16.98
C ALA A 82 1.16 -15.33 15.79
N VAL A 83 1.41 -14.84 14.57
CA VAL A 83 1.35 -15.62 13.33
C VAL A 83 2.47 -16.67 13.30
N GLU A 84 3.71 -16.30 13.62
CA GLU A 84 4.84 -17.24 13.70
C GLU A 84 4.54 -18.42 14.64
N LYS A 85 3.99 -18.12 15.82
CA LYS A 85 3.59 -19.16 16.77
C LYS A 85 2.44 -20.03 16.22
N LEU A 86 1.46 -19.41 15.59
CA LEU A 86 0.35 -20.13 14.97
C LEU A 86 0.82 -21.04 13.85
N ASP A 87 1.77 -20.59 13.03
CA ASP A 87 2.34 -21.35 11.91
C ASP A 87 3.02 -22.63 12.40
N SER A 88 3.82 -22.54 13.46
CA SER A 88 4.44 -23.71 14.09
C SER A 88 3.40 -24.70 14.62
N GLU A 89 2.39 -24.22 15.36
CA GLU A 89 1.32 -25.08 15.91
C GLU A 89 0.38 -25.64 14.83
N TRP A 90 0.19 -24.90 13.73
CA TRP A 90 -0.62 -25.32 12.59
C TRP A 90 0.10 -26.43 11.82
N SER A 91 1.38 -26.24 11.51
CA SER A 91 2.21 -27.20 10.77
C SER A 91 2.33 -28.52 11.53
N GLU A 92 2.62 -28.49 12.83
CA GLU A 92 2.69 -29.71 13.67
C GLU A 92 1.41 -30.54 13.62
N LYS A 93 0.24 -29.89 13.51
CA LYS A 93 -1.06 -30.55 13.43
C LYS A 93 -1.43 -30.98 12.01
N ALA A 94 -0.94 -30.24 11.02
CA ALA A 94 -1.16 -30.53 9.61
C ALA A 94 -0.27 -31.69 9.13
N ASP A 95 0.87 -31.94 9.78
CA ASP A 95 1.77 -33.06 9.48
C ASP A 95 1.30 -34.41 10.05
N ASP A 96 0.09 -34.49 10.60
CA ASP A 96 -0.53 -35.76 11.03
C ASP A 96 -0.83 -36.66 9.82
N ASP A 97 -0.15 -37.81 9.74
CA ASP A 97 -0.25 -38.87 8.70
C ASP A 97 -1.70 -39.33 8.41
N GLY A 98 -2.66 -38.97 9.27
CA GLY A 98 -4.07 -39.30 9.10
C GLY A 98 -4.85 -38.41 8.12
N LEU A 99 -4.35 -37.23 7.73
CA LEU A 99 -5.09 -36.27 6.91
C LEU A 99 -5.17 -36.69 5.43
N LYS A 100 -6.36 -36.56 4.83
CA LYS A 100 -6.56 -36.82 3.40
C LYS A 100 -6.22 -35.58 2.58
N ASP A 101 -5.81 -35.75 1.32
CA ASP A 101 -5.53 -34.65 0.38
C ASP A 101 -6.63 -33.59 0.34
N LYS A 102 -7.91 -34.00 0.33
CA LYS A 102 -9.05 -33.07 0.33
C LYS A 102 -9.14 -32.24 1.62
N GLU A 103 -8.75 -32.81 2.76
CA GLU A 103 -8.72 -32.11 4.04
C GLU A 103 -7.53 -31.14 4.07
N HIS A 104 -6.34 -31.55 3.61
CA HIS A 104 -5.18 -30.67 3.45
C HIS A 104 -5.49 -29.44 2.59
N ARG A 105 -6.15 -29.62 1.44
CA ARG A 105 -6.53 -28.50 0.58
C ARG A 105 -7.40 -27.48 1.31
N LYS A 106 -8.38 -27.93 2.11
CA LYS A 106 -9.25 -27.02 2.87
C LYS A 106 -8.50 -26.29 3.97
N LEU A 107 -7.64 -27.01 4.70
CA LEU A 107 -6.79 -26.42 5.73
C LEU A 107 -5.87 -25.36 5.14
N SER A 108 -5.24 -25.64 3.99
CA SER A 108 -4.38 -24.67 3.32
C SER A 108 -5.14 -23.38 2.96
N VAL A 109 -6.37 -23.47 2.46
CA VAL A 109 -7.19 -22.28 2.16
C VAL A 109 -7.46 -21.46 3.43
N VAL A 110 -7.88 -22.12 4.52
CA VAL A 110 -8.15 -21.44 5.80
C VAL A 110 -6.89 -20.78 6.37
N TRP A 111 -5.76 -21.46 6.29
CA TRP A 111 -4.47 -20.94 6.74
C TRP A 111 -4.06 -19.71 5.95
N THR A 112 -4.14 -19.77 4.63
CA THR A 112 -3.84 -18.62 3.76
C THR A 112 -4.77 -17.44 4.04
N GLN A 113 -6.08 -17.68 4.25
CA GLN A 113 -7.00 -16.61 4.66
C GLN A 113 -6.58 -15.94 5.97
N LEU A 114 -6.11 -16.71 6.95
CA LEU A 114 -5.58 -16.18 8.21
C LEU A 114 -4.30 -15.36 7.97
N LEU A 115 -3.38 -15.84 7.14
CA LEU A 115 -2.17 -15.10 6.77
C LEU A 115 -2.51 -13.78 6.08
N ASN A 116 -3.49 -13.78 5.17
CA ASN A 116 -3.93 -12.59 4.47
C ASN A 116 -4.63 -11.58 5.39
N ASP A 117 -5.53 -12.05 6.26
CA ASP A 117 -6.15 -11.21 7.29
C ASP A 117 -5.08 -10.61 8.24
N SER A 118 -4.03 -11.36 8.58
CA SER A 118 -2.95 -10.87 9.45
C SER A 118 -2.04 -9.83 8.79
N ARG A 119 -1.68 -10.03 7.51
CA ARG A 119 -0.97 -9.02 6.69
C ARG A 119 -1.82 -7.74 6.56
N ALA A 120 -3.11 -7.88 6.29
CA ALA A 120 -4.02 -6.74 6.21
C ALA A 120 -4.11 -5.98 7.54
N LEU A 121 -4.17 -6.68 8.67
CA LEU A 121 -4.13 -6.07 10.00
C LEU A 121 -2.80 -5.34 10.24
N ARG A 122 -1.66 -5.95 9.87
CA ARG A 122 -0.33 -5.33 10.02
C ARG A 122 -0.21 -4.03 9.21
N ASN A 123 -0.64 -4.05 7.96
CA ASN A 123 -0.69 -2.88 7.07
C ASN A 123 -1.64 -1.81 7.60
N ARG A 124 -2.77 -2.21 8.18
CA ARG A 124 -3.72 -1.29 8.82
C ARG A 124 -3.08 -0.59 10.02
N LEU A 125 -2.41 -1.32 10.91
CA LEU A 125 -1.78 -0.73 12.10
C LEU A 125 -0.75 0.36 11.73
N GLU A 126 0.03 0.14 10.68
CA GLU A 126 0.99 1.12 10.19
C GLU A 126 0.30 2.37 9.62
N ARG A 127 -0.72 2.19 8.79
CA ARG A 127 -1.55 3.28 8.26
C ARG A 127 -2.19 4.12 9.36
N GLU A 128 -2.70 3.46 10.40
CA GLU A 128 -3.34 4.13 11.56
C GLU A 128 -2.34 5.00 12.33
N GLY A 129 -1.13 4.47 12.60
CA GLY A 129 -0.07 5.23 13.24
C GLY A 129 0.33 6.48 12.44
N ASN A 130 0.53 6.33 11.13
CA ASN A 130 0.89 7.43 10.24
C ASN A 130 -0.24 8.47 10.15
N THR A 131 -1.49 8.03 10.08
CA THR A 131 -2.65 8.93 10.01
C THR A 131 -2.78 9.80 11.25
N LEU A 132 -2.57 9.22 12.44
CA LEU A 132 -2.59 9.97 13.70
C LEU A 132 -1.46 10.99 13.78
N GLU A 133 -0.25 10.62 13.35
CA GLU A 133 0.87 11.55 13.27
C GLU A 133 0.57 12.70 12.31
N ILE A 134 0.04 12.41 11.12
CA ILE A 134 -0.31 13.43 10.12
C ILE A 134 -1.34 14.41 10.67
N HIS A 135 -2.39 13.94 11.34
CA HIS A 135 -3.40 14.82 11.93
C HIS A 135 -2.84 15.68 13.08
N ALA A 136 -2.04 15.09 13.97
CA ALA A 136 -1.44 15.82 15.08
C ALA A 136 -0.40 16.84 14.59
N GLY A 137 0.41 16.47 13.59
CA GLY A 137 1.35 17.36 12.92
C GLY A 137 0.65 18.47 12.15
N GLY A 138 -0.46 18.19 11.47
CA GLY A 138 -1.28 19.19 10.80
C GLY A 138 -1.85 20.20 11.79
N TYR A 139 -2.30 19.74 12.96
CA TYR A 139 -2.73 20.63 14.05
C TYR A 139 -1.58 21.52 14.53
N TRP A 140 -0.41 20.93 14.82
CA TRP A 140 0.77 21.68 15.22
C TRP A 140 1.16 22.73 14.18
N ALA A 141 1.14 22.39 12.89
CA ALA A 141 1.46 23.30 11.81
C ALA A 141 0.51 24.51 11.73
N ARG A 142 -0.79 24.33 12.02
CA ARG A 142 -1.76 25.44 12.14
C ARG A 142 -1.46 26.33 13.34
N VAL A 143 -1.05 25.77 14.47
CA VAL A 143 -0.62 26.55 15.65
C VAL A 143 0.64 27.36 15.31
N LEU A 144 1.63 26.73 14.66
CA LEU A 144 2.84 27.40 14.18
C LEU A 144 2.54 28.49 13.15
N TYR A 145 1.54 28.29 12.28
CA TYR A 145 1.12 29.32 11.33
C TYR A 145 0.64 30.58 12.05
N ASN A 146 -0.19 30.44 13.09
CA ASN A 146 -0.66 31.59 13.87
C ASN A 146 0.49 32.32 14.58
N LEU A 147 1.44 31.57 15.14
CA LEU A 147 2.66 32.14 15.73
C LEU A 147 3.49 32.87 14.66
N MET A 148 3.72 32.25 13.51
CA MET A 148 4.43 32.86 12.39
C MET A 148 3.77 34.16 11.96
N GLN A 149 2.44 34.21 11.78
CA GLN A 149 1.72 35.44 11.43
C GLN A 149 1.95 36.55 12.45
N SER A 150 1.96 36.22 13.75
CA SER A 150 2.22 37.19 14.82
C SER A 150 3.66 37.72 14.82
N GLU A 151 4.61 36.95 14.29
CA GLU A 151 6.05 37.23 14.24
C GLU A 151 6.49 37.92 12.94
N TYR A 152 5.89 37.57 11.81
CA TYR A 152 6.33 37.93 10.46
C TYR A 152 6.30 39.44 10.22
N GLY A 153 5.40 40.19 10.86
CA GLY A 153 5.31 41.65 10.72
C GLY A 153 6.17 42.46 11.70
N GLN A 154 6.84 41.81 12.66
CA GLN A 154 7.44 42.53 13.79
C GLN A 154 8.71 43.30 13.38
N PRO A 155 8.91 44.52 13.90
CA PRO A 155 10.14 45.27 13.66
C PRO A 155 11.33 44.55 14.32
N THR A 156 12.48 44.61 13.64
CA THR A 156 13.75 44.09 14.15
C THR A 156 14.72 45.26 14.32
N ASN A 157 15.41 45.32 15.46
CA ASN A 157 16.38 46.37 15.74
C ASN A 157 17.80 45.82 15.70
N CYS A 158 18.75 46.66 15.33
CA CYS A 158 20.17 46.33 15.31
C CYS A 158 20.65 46.03 16.74
N PRO A 159 21.27 44.87 17.02
CA PRO A 159 21.74 44.54 18.36
C PRO A 159 22.85 45.47 18.85
N ARG A 160 23.55 46.17 17.94
CA ARG A 160 24.65 47.08 18.28
C ARG A 160 24.22 48.51 18.59
N CYS A 161 23.28 49.07 17.82
CA CYS A 161 22.90 50.49 17.92
C CYS A 161 21.40 50.72 18.13
N ALA A 162 20.61 49.66 18.25
CA ALA A 162 19.15 49.66 18.38
C ALA A 162 18.36 50.34 17.24
N GLY A 163 19.03 50.78 16.16
CA GLY A 163 18.37 51.34 14.98
C GLY A 163 17.55 50.27 14.24
N PRO A 164 16.44 50.64 13.58
CA PRO A 164 15.61 49.70 12.84
C PRO A 164 16.40 49.01 11.71
N MET A 165 16.16 47.71 11.54
CA MET A 165 16.78 46.88 10.52
C MET A 165 15.78 46.56 9.40
N PRO A 166 16.15 46.70 8.12
CA PRO A 166 15.41 46.06 7.04
C PRO A 166 15.60 44.55 7.19
N VAL A 167 14.50 43.79 7.13
CA VAL A 167 14.56 42.33 7.08
C VAL A 167 13.93 41.90 5.76
N MET A 168 14.79 41.57 4.80
CA MET A 168 14.36 41.22 3.44
C MET A 168 13.75 39.82 3.39
N LEU A 169 14.31 38.91 4.17
CA LEU A 169 13.89 37.51 4.24
C LEU A 169 13.57 37.16 5.69
N ARG A 170 12.30 36.86 5.96
CA ARG A 170 11.83 36.59 7.33
C ARG A 170 11.64 35.11 7.63
N PHE A 171 11.65 34.27 6.61
CA PHE A 171 11.46 32.82 6.71
C PHE A 171 12.78 32.03 6.77
N GLN A 172 13.93 32.70 6.63
CA GLN A 172 15.27 32.11 6.71
C GLN A 172 16.26 33.11 7.32
N SER A 173 17.39 32.63 7.82
CA SER A 173 18.47 33.50 8.29
C SER A 173 19.05 34.33 7.13
N ALA A 174 19.30 35.61 7.40
CA ALA A 174 19.89 36.53 6.43
C ALA A 174 20.90 37.45 7.10
N ASN A 175 21.97 37.80 6.37
CA ASN A 175 22.92 38.81 6.79
C ASN A 175 22.46 40.18 6.32
N GLU A 176 22.11 41.05 7.25
CA GLU A 176 21.58 42.39 6.97
C GLU A 176 22.54 43.46 7.50
N THR A 177 22.79 44.49 6.70
CA THR A 177 23.64 45.63 7.12
C THR A 177 22.78 46.71 7.74
N CYS A 178 23.11 47.12 8.97
CA CYS A 178 22.41 48.18 9.67
C CYS A 178 22.63 49.52 8.96
N PRO A 179 21.57 50.21 8.49
CA PRO A 179 21.71 51.48 7.80
C PRO A 179 22.15 52.62 8.74
N HIS A 180 22.02 52.43 10.05
CA HIS A 180 22.34 53.46 11.05
C HIS A 180 23.80 53.42 11.53
N CYS A 181 24.40 52.24 11.68
CA CYS A 181 25.75 52.09 12.23
C CYS A 181 26.71 51.29 11.35
N GLY A 182 26.24 50.76 10.22
CA GLY A 182 27.04 49.99 9.27
C GLY A 182 27.44 48.58 9.71
N SER A 183 26.98 48.09 10.87
CA SER A 183 27.27 46.71 11.29
C SER A 183 26.49 45.70 10.45
N VAL A 184 27.14 44.62 10.05
CA VAL A 184 26.47 43.44 9.48
C VAL A 184 25.98 42.59 10.65
N ASN A 185 24.70 42.21 10.62
CA ASN A 185 24.08 41.38 11.66
C ASN A 185 23.39 40.18 11.00
N GLU A 186 23.56 39.01 11.58
CA GLU A 186 22.75 37.85 11.22
C GLU A 186 21.37 38.00 11.87
N ILE A 187 20.33 38.10 11.04
CA ILE A 187 18.95 38.16 11.48
C ILE A 187 18.34 36.77 11.28
N MET A 188 17.98 36.13 12.39
CA MET A 188 17.30 34.84 12.38
C MET A 188 15.78 35.04 12.46
N PRO A 189 14.99 34.17 11.81
CA PRO A 189 13.56 34.08 12.06
C PRO A 189 13.30 33.79 13.54
N LYS A 190 12.18 34.30 14.06
CA LYS A 190 11.68 33.86 15.37
C LYS A 190 11.25 32.40 15.30
N MET A 191 11.21 31.74 16.45
CA MET A 191 11.08 30.28 16.51
C MET A 191 9.78 29.76 15.87
N GLY A 192 8.65 30.45 16.02
CA GLY A 192 7.39 30.02 15.38
C GLY A 192 7.50 30.05 13.85
N THR A 193 8.09 31.11 13.32
CA THR A 193 8.37 31.29 11.89
C THR A 193 9.36 30.25 11.38
N ALA A 194 10.46 30.02 12.11
CA ALA A 194 11.46 29.02 11.77
C ALA A 194 10.86 27.61 11.70
N LEU A 195 10.07 27.22 12.71
CA LEU A 195 9.41 25.92 12.77
C LEU A 195 8.32 25.77 11.71
N TYR A 196 7.54 26.82 11.43
CA TYR A 196 6.51 26.77 10.41
C TYR A 196 7.09 26.47 9.02
N PHE A 197 8.14 27.20 8.62
CA PHE A 197 8.79 26.99 7.33
C PHE A 197 9.74 25.78 7.31
N GLY A 198 10.29 25.38 8.46
CA GLY A 198 11.17 24.21 8.58
C GLY A 198 10.43 22.87 8.59
N SER A 199 9.28 22.79 9.26
CA SER A 199 8.53 21.54 9.46
C SER A 199 7.02 21.69 9.30
N GLY A 200 6.44 22.85 9.61
CA GLY A 200 4.99 23.05 9.56
C GLY A 200 4.39 22.80 8.16
N LEU A 201 5.04 23.31 7.11
CA LEU A 201 4.58 23.09 5.73
C LEU A 201 4.58 21.62 5.32
N HIS A 202 5.51 20.79 5.84
CA HIS A 202 5.54 19.35 5.57
C HIS A 202 4.25 18.68 6.05
N TYR A 203 3.85 18.92 7.31
CA TYR A 203 2.64 18.31 7.87
C TYR A 203 1.36 18.81 7.20
N LEU A 204 1.29 20.10 6.82
CA LEU A 204 0.15 20.60 6.03
C LEU A 204 0.10 19.93 4.65
N GLY A 205 1.25 19.71 4.03
CA GLY A 205 1.35 18.96 2.77
C GLY A 205 0.87 17.52 2.91
N GLN A 206 1.30 16.80 3.96
CA GLN A 206 0.86 15.43 4.23
C GLN A 206 -0.65 15.35 4.48
N GLU A 207 -1.18 16.21 5.36
CA GLU A 207 -2.59 16.20 5.70
C GLU A 207 -3.47 16.53 4.47
N ALA A 208 -3.05 17.51 3.66
CA ALA A 208 -3.77 17.88 2.43
C ALA A 208 -3.75 16.80 1.34
N SER A 209 -2.81 15.84 1.42
CA SER A 209 -2.61 14.76 0.45
C SER A 209 -2.93 13.38 1.02
N LEU A 210 -3.59 13.30 2.18
CA LEU A 210 -3.86 12.03 2.87
C LEU A 210 -4.73 11.08 2.01
N ALA A 211 -5.73 11.60 1.31
CA ALA A 211 -6.56 10.77 0.44
C ALA A 211 -5.76 10.20 -0.75
N GLU A 212 -4.86 10.98 -1.34
CA GLU A 212 -3.97 10.52 -2.40
C GLU A 212 -2.90 9.55 -1.86
N TYR A 213 -2.44 9.74 -0.63
CA TYR A 213 -1.55 8.79 0.05
C TYR A 213 -2.23 7.43 0.25
N ASP A 214 -3.48 7.42 0.72
CA ASP A 214 -4.27 6.19 0.87
C ASP A 214 -4.51 5.51 -0.49
N ALA A 215 -4.80 6.29 -1.54
CA ALA A 215 -4.95 5.76 -2.89
C ALA A 215 -3.64 5.18 -3.45
N MET A 216 -2.50 5.83 -3.18
CA MET A 216 -1.17 5.34 -3.54
C MET A 216 -0.88 3.99 -2.86
N ASN A 217 -1.09 3.89 -1.54
CA ASN A 217 -0.86 2.65 -0.80
C ASN A 217 -1.80 1.52 -1.26
N ALA A 218 -3.06 1.82 -1.54
CA ALA A 218 -4.00 0.83 -2.06
C ALA A 218 -3.60 0.33 -3.46
N ALA A 219 -3.08 1.23 -4.32
CA ALA A 219 -2.56 0.86 -5.63
C ALA A 219 -1.28 0.02 -5.52
N GLU A 220 -0.39 0.35 -4.58
CA GLU A 220 0.81 -0.44 -4.29
C GLU A 220 0.47 -1.82 -3.75
N GLU A 221 -0.42 -1.91 -2.76
CA GLU A 221 -0.88 -3.17 -2.17
C GLU A 221 -1.50 -4.07 -3.26
N LYS A 222 -2.35 -3.52 -4.13
CA LYS A 222 -2.92 -4.26 -5.26
C LYS A 222 -1.85 -4.71 -6.26
N TYR A 223 -0.89 -3.84 -6.57
CA TYR A 223 0.18 -4.16 -7.50
C TYR A 223 1.08 -5.29 -6.97
N GLN A 224 1.51 -5.20 -5.72
CA GLN A 224 2.31 -6.23 -5.03
C GLN A 224 1.51 -7.51 -4.78
N TRP A 225 0.18 -7.42 -4.72
CA TRP A 225 -0.69 -8.57 -4.62
C TRP A 225 -0.71 -9.43 -5.89
N PHE A 226 -0.47 -8.88 -7.09
CA PHE A 226 -0.44 -9.70 -8.30
C PHE A 226 0.80 -10.60 -8.37
N ARG A 227 0.64 -11.85 -8.82
CA ARG A 227 1.80 -12.72 -9.09
C ARG A 227 2.41 -12.30 -10.41
N HIS A 228 1.55 -11.83 -11.31
CA HIS A 228 1.90 -11.40 -12.66
C HIS A 228 1.46 -9.95 -12.87
N PRO A 229 2.04 -8.99 -12.12
CA PRO A 229 1.71 -7.60 -12.34
C PRO A 229 2.11 -7.17 -13.75
N THR A 230 1.25 -6.43 -14.43
CA THR A 230 1.51 -5.90 -15.76
C THR A 230 2.14 -4.51 -15.70
N GLN A 231 2.69 -4.05 -16.82
CA GLN A 231 3.05 -2.64 -16.97
C GLN A 231 1.85 -1.72 -16.69
N ALA A 232 0.63 -2.10 -17.08
CA ALA A 232 -0.57 -1.30 -16.85
C ALA A 232 -0.88 -1.16 -15.35
N ASP A 233 -0.72 -2.23 -14.56
CA ASP A 233 -0.89 -2.18 -13.10
C ASP A 233 0.17 -1.28 -12.45
N HIS A 234 1.42 -1.38 -12.90
CA HIS A 234 2.48 -0.49 -12.43
C HIS A 234 2.14 0.98 -12.75
N GLN A 235 1.63 1.27 -13.94
CA GLN A 235 1.20 2.62 -14.33
C GLN A 235 0.02 3.13 -13.49
N VAL A 236 -0.84 2.26 -12.95
CA VAL A 236 -1.87 2.68 -11.97
C VAL A 236 -1.20 3.14 -10.67
N PHE A 237 -0.24 2.37 -10.15
CA PHE A 237 0.52 2.77 -8.97
C PHE A 237 1.31 4.07 -9.19
N LEU A 238 2.04 4.19 -10.30
CA LEU A 238 2.83 5.39 -10.62
C LEU A 238 1.94 6.64 -10.71
N ARG A 239 0.75 6.55 -11.31
CA ARG A 239 -0.20 7.67 -11.36
C ARG A 239 -0.71 8.06 -9.97
N ALA A 240 -0.95 7.09 -9.09
CA ALA A 240 -1.37 7.37 -7.72
C ALA A 240 -0.24 8.03 -6.91
N ALA A 241 1.00 7.57 -7.05
CA ALA A 241 2.17 8.20 -6.44
C ALA A 241 2.40 9.62 -6.96
N GLU A 242 2.29 9.84 -8.27
CA GLU A 242 2.40 11.18 -8.87
C GLU A 242 1.30 12.12 -8.34
N ALA A 243 0.05 11.64 -8.22
CA ALA A 243 -1.05 12.42 -7.66
C ALA A 243 -0.79 12.84 -6.20
N TYR A 244 -0.30 11.90 -5.37
CA TYR A 244 0.09 12.17 -3.99
C TYR A 244 1.17 13.26 -3.90
N TRP A 245 2.31 13.07 -4.57
CA TRP A 245 3.40 14.04 -4.52
C TRP A 245 3.01 15.39 -5.12
N THR A 246 2.20 15.40 -6.17
CA THR A 246 1.67 16.63 -6.76
C THR A 246 0.82 17.40 -5.77
N LYS A 247 -0.11 16.74 -5.07
CA LYS A 247 -0.95 17.36 -4.04
C LYS A 247 -0.12 17.88 -2.86
N TYR A 248 0.82 17.07 -2.39
CA TYR A 248 1.76 17.41 -1.32
C TYR A 248 2.57 18.68 -1.65
N TYR A 249 3.25 18.70 -2.81
CA TYR A 249 4.09 19.82 -3.20
C TYR A 249 3.31 21.07 -3.61
N ASN A 250 2.14 20.93 -4.25
CA ASN A 250 1.26 22.07 -4.52
C ASN A 250 0.90 22.81 -3.23
N THR A 251 0.58 22.06 -2.17
CA THR A 251 0.25 22.64 -0.86
C THR A 251 1.41 23.44 -0.31
N ILE A 252 2.61 22.85 -0.24
CA ILE A 252 3.82 23.51 0.26
C ILE A 252 4.18 24.76 -0.56
N VAL A 253 4.21 24.63 -1.90
CA VAL A 253 4.59 25.73 -2.81
C VAL A 253 3.60 26.89 -2.71
N SER A 254 2.31 26.62 -2.53
CA SER A 254 1.28 27.66 -2.38
C SER A 254 1.42 28.50 -1.09
N MET A 255 2.08 27.94 -0.06
CA MET A 255 2.22 28.55 1.26
C MET A 255 3.62 29.12 1.53
N HIS A 256 4.63 28.71 0.75
CA HIS A 256 5.99 29.18 0.92
C HIS A 256 6.24 30.50 0.15
N PRO A 257 6.81 31.55 0.78
CA PRO A 257 6.95 32.88 0.16
C PRO A 257 7.98 32.92 -0.99
N ALA A 258 8.94 32.01 -1.03
CA ALA A 258 9.95 31.92 -2.09
C ALA A 258 10.38 30.46 -2.33
N PRO A 259 9.53 29.64 -2.97
CA PRO A 259 9.83 28.23 -3.22
C PRO A 259 11.04 28.10 -4.16
N VAL A 260 12.01 27.27 -3.79
CA VAL A 260 13.27 27.08 -4.55
C VAL A 260 13.08 26.17 -5.77
N ARG A 261 12.09 25.26 -5.70
CA ARG A 261 11.75 24.31 -6.76
C ARG A 261 10.31 24.48 -7.18
N THR A 262 10.05 24.22 -8.46
CA THR A 262 8.69 24.04 -8.96
C THR A 262 8.09 22.74 -8.45
N VAL A 263 6.76 22.64 -8.48
CA VAL A 263 6.05 21.40 -8.18
C VAL A 263 6.50 20.29 -9.13
N GLN A 264 6.62 20.58 -10.42
CA GLN A 264 7.03 19.62 -11.45
C GLN A 264 8.43 19.05 -11.18
N GLN A 265 9.41 19.90 -10.84
CA GLN A 265 10.76 19.45 -10.49
C GLN A 265 10.74 18.53 -9.26
N SER A 266 9.98 18.91 -8.23
CA SER A 266 9.93 18.17 -6.96
C SER A 266 9.24 16.81 -7.10
N VAL A 267 8.17 16.76 -7.91
CA VAL A 267 7.47 15.51 -8.26
C VAL A 267 8.37 14.61 -9.09
N ALA A 268 9.03 15.13 -10.13
CA ALA A 268 9.94 14.35 -10.97
C ALA A 268 11.04 13.67 -10.13
N ASP A 269 11.68 14.41 -9.21
CA ASP A 269 12.69 13.86 -8.30
C ASP A 269 12.14 12.72 -7.43
N LYS A 270 10.90 12.84 -6.94
CA LYS A 270 10.26 11.77 -6.17
C LYS A 270 9.96 10.56 -7.02
N MET A 271 9.44 10.75 -8.23
CA MET A 271 9.05 9.66 -9.12
C MET A 271 10.23 8.76 -9.51
N ILE A 272 11.47 9.24 -9.50
CA ILE A 272 12.68 8.43 -9.72
C ILE A 272 12.73 7.21 -8.77
N HIS A 273 12.31 7.38 -7.51
CA HIS A 273 12.31 6.28 -6.53
C HIS A 273 11.26 5.21 -6.83
N TYR A 274 10.16 5.59 -7.49
CA TYR A 274 9.07 4.67 -7.85
C TYR A 274 9.35 3.97 -9.17
N THR A 275 9.94 4.68 -10.14
CA THR A 275 10.23 4.11 -11.47
C THR A 275 11.41 3.15 -11.45
N ASN A 276 12.43 3.39 -10.61
CA ASN A 276 13.68 2.64 -10.66
C ASN A 276 13.72 1.40 -9.75
N ASN A 277 12.85 1.31 -8.74
CA ASN A 277 12.97 0.28 -7.69
C ASN A 277 12.15 -1.01 -7.95
N VAL A 278 11.31 -1.07 -9.00
CA VAL A 278 10.26 -2.10 -9.05
C VAL A 278 10.29 -2.98 -10.31
N TRP A 279 11.03 -2.60 -11.35
CA TRP A 279 10.89 -3.22 -12.68
C TRP A 279 12.14 -3.95 -13.21
N ASN A 280 13.12 -4.23 -12.34
CA ASN A 280 14.45 -4.70 -12.76
C ASN A 280 14.90 -6.05 -12.19
N ASP A 281 13.97 -6.93 -11.80
CA ASP A 281 14.29 -8.34 -11.62
C ASP A 281 14.09 -9.10 -12.94
N ASN A 282 15.21 -9.58 -13.49
CA ASN A 282 15.41 -10.24 -14.79
C ASN A 282 14.71 -11.61 -14.95
N ALA A 283 13.63 -11.87 -14.22
CA ALA A 283 12.82 -13.06 -14.41
C ALA A 283 11.85 -12.84 -15.60
N ASP A 284 12.42 -13.10 -16.78
CA ASP A 284 11.84 -13.38 -18.10
C ASP A 284 10.88 -12.33 -18.71
N ASP A 285 11.46 -11.23 -19.22
CA ASP A 285 10.77 -10.20 -20.04
C ASP A 285 9.84 -10.80 -21.10
N ARG A 286 10.20 -11.95 -21.66
CA ARG A 286 9.38 -12.67 -22.64
C ARG A 286 8.08 -13.19 -22.03
N GLU A 287 8.10 -13.89 -20.90
CA GLU A 287 6.86 -14.39 -20.29
C GLU A 287 5.95 -13.22 -19.90
N ARG A 288 6.54 -12.11 -19.44
CA ARG A 288 5.78 -10.90 -19.13
C ARG A 288 5.11 -10.33 -20.38
N GLN A 289 5.86 -10.21 -21.48
CA GLN A 289 5.31 -9.77 -22.77
C GLN A 289 4.21 -10.70 -23.28
N GLU A 290 4.38 -12.02 -23.14
CA GLU A 290 3.36 -13.01 -23.51
C GLU A 290 2.08 -12.84 -22.65
N LYS A 291 2.21 -12.67 -21.34
CA LYS A 291 1.08 -12.39 -20.42
C LYS A 291 0.39 -11.07 -20.78
N GLU A 292 1.15 -10.01 -20.99
CA GLU A 292 0.63 -8.69 -21.38
C GLU A 292 -0.10 -8.73 -22.72
N GLN A 293 0.43 -9.45 -23.71
CA GLN A 293 -0.22 -9.63 -25.00
C GLN A 293 -1.57 -10.36 -24.84
N LEU A 294 -1.63 -11.45 -24.07
CA LEU A 294 -2.88 -12.16 -23.82
C LEU A 294 -3.91 -11.26 -23.12
N LEU A 295 -3.49 -10.53 -22.08
CA LEU A 295 -4.37 -9.64 -21.33
C LEU A 295 -4.89 -8.50 -22.22
N ALA A 296 -4.03 -7.89 -23.04
CA ALA A 296 -4.44 -6.84 -23.98
C ALA A 296 -5.49 -7.34 -24.99
N LEU A 297 -5.30 -8.55 -25.55
CA LEU A 297 -6.26 -9.18 -26.46
C LEU A 297 -7.58 -9.52 -25.76
N ALA A 298 -7.52 -10.02 -24.53
CA ALA A 298 -8.70 -10.31 -23.72
C ALA A 298 -9.49 -9.03 -23.40
N HIS A 299 -8.82 -7.96 -22.98
CA HIS A 299 -9.43 -6.65 -22.72
C HIS A 299 -10.07 -6.05 -23.98
N ALA A 300 -9.45 -6.23 -25.15
CA ALA A 300 -9.99 -5.78 -26.42
C ALA A 300 -11.16 -6.64 -26.92
N GLY A 301 -11.43 -7.78 -26.30
CA GLY A 301 -12.42 -8.76 -26.78
C GLY A 301 -11.99 -9.48 -28.06
N ASP A 302 -10.71 -9.43 -28.44
CA ASP A 302 -10.19 -10.04 -29.66
C ASP A 302 -9.98 -11.55 -29.47
N ALA A 303 -11.07 -12.30 -29.62
CA ALA A 303 -11.06 -13.76 -29.50
C ALA A 303 -10.12 -14.45 -30.51
N ALA A 304 -10.05 -13.96 -31.74
CA ALA A 304 -9.25 -14.58 -32.79
C ALA A 304 -7.74 -14.35 -32.56
N GLY A 305 -7.38 -13.11 -32.23
CA GLY A 305 -6.03 -12.75 -31.82
C GLY A 305 -5.61 -13.52 -30.56
N PHE A 306 -6.49 -13.59 -29.56
CA PHE A 306 -6.22 -14.32 -28.32
C PHE A 306 -5.96 -15.81 -28.55
N ILE A 307 -6.82 -16.51 -29.31
CA ILE A 307 -6.60 -17.94 -29.61
C ILE A 307 -5.27 -18.15 -30.32
N THR A 308 -4.93 -17.26 -31.26
CA THR A 308 -3.66 -17.32 -32.00
C THR A 308 -2.47 -17.15 -31.07
N ALA A 309 -2.50 -16.12 -30.22
CA ALA A 309 -1.45 -15.87 -29.23
C ALA A 309 -1.34 -17.03 -28.22
N ALA A 310 -2.46 -17.50 -27.66
CA ALA A 310 -2.52 -18.64 -26.74
C ALA A 310 -1.92 -19.92 -27.34
N LYS A 311 -2.15 -20.17 -28.64
CA LYS A 311 -1.56 -21.30 -29.36
C LYS A 311 -0.07 -21.13 -29.64
N ALA A 312 0.46 -19.92 -29.60
CA ALA A 312 1.87 -19.61 -29.80
C ALA A 312 2.68 -19.48 -28.49
N LEU A 313 2.03 -19.43 -27.32
CA LEU A 313 2.70 -19.27 -26.02
C LEU A 313 3.82 -20.29 -25.81
N GLN A 314 4.97 -19.78 -25.37
CA GLN A 314 6.13 -20.55 -24.96
C GLN A 314 6.22 -20.67 -23.43
N MET A 315 5.63 -19.73 -22.71
CA MET A 315 5.50 -19.78 -21.26
C MET A 315 4.61 -20.94 -20.79
N ASP A 316 4.71 -21.28 -19.51
CA ASP A 316 3.79 -22.23 -18.88
C ASP A 316 2.35 -21.68 -18.94
N LEU A 317 1.45 -22.46 -19.53
CA LEU A 317 0.02 -22.15 -19.59
C LEU A 317 -0.59 -21.97 -18.20
N ASP A 318 -0.01 -22.58 -17.17
CA ASP A 318 -0.46 -22.44 -15.78
C ASP A 318 -0.23 -21.02 -15.25
N GLU A 319 0.91 -20.41 -15.59
CA GLU A 319 1.21 -19.01 -15.28
C GLU A 319 0.29 -18.04 -16.05
N ALA A 320 -0.06 -18.37 -17.30
CA ALA A 320 -1.00 -17.55 -18.10
C ALA A 320 -2.44 -17.61 -17.55
N ARG A 321 -2.85 -18.75 -16.99
CA ARG A 321 -4.17 -18.90 -16.35
C ARG A 321 -4.30 -18.05 -15.10
N LEU A 322 -3.26 -18.02 -14.27
CA LEU A 322 -3.20 -17.19 -13.07
C LEU A 322 -3.33 -15.71 -13.44
N ALA A 323 -2.55 -15.24 -14.42
CA ALA A 323 -2.62 -13.85 -14.89
C ALA A 323 -4.04 -13.46 -15.35
N LEU A 324 -4.71 -14.30 -16.15
CA LEU A 324 -6.08 -14.02 -16.61
C LEU A 324 -7.10 -13.97 -15.47
N TYR A 325 -6.98 -14.88 -14.51
CA TYR A 325 -7.87 -14.90 -13.35
C TYR A 325 -7.66 -13.67 -12.48
N GLU A 326 -6.41 -13.32 -12.16
CA GLU A 326 -6.05 -12.14 -11.36
C GLU A 326 -6.66 -10.85 -11.93
N HIS A 327 -6.82 -10.78 -13.25
CA HIS A 327 -7.41 -9.64 -13.96
C HIS A 327 -8.91 -9.80 -14.27
N GLY A 328 -9.57 -10.86 -13.76
CA GLY A 328 -11.01 -11.07 -13.94
C GLY A 328 -11.43 -11.51 -15.36
N MET A 329 -10.51 -12.02 -16.17
CA MET A 329 -10.74 -12.40 -17.57
C MET A 329 -11.32 -13.83 -17.70
N MET A 330 -12.45 -14.09 -17.02
CA MET A 330 -13.01 -15.45 -16.88
C MET A 330 -13.44 -16.09 -18.21
N ASP A 331 -13.96 -15.29 -19.15
CA ASP A 331 -14.37 -15.79 -20.47
C ASP A 331 -13.15 -16.28 -21.28
N PHE A 332 -12.05 -15.53 -21.22
CA PHE A 332 -10.80 -15.86 -21.90
C PHE A 332 -9.98 -16.94 -21.17
N LEU A 333 -10.16 -17.09 -19.86
CA LEU A 333 -9.65 -18.24 -19.11
C LEU A 333 -10.25 -19.56 -19.66
N GLY A 334 -11.54 -19.58 -20.00
CA GLY A 334 -12.19 -20.72 -20.66
C GLY A 334 -11.56 -21.05 -22.02
N VAL A 335 -11.21 -20.01 -22.80
CA VAL A 335 -10.50 -20.16 -24.09
C VAL A 335 -9.11 -20.75 -23.88
N LEU A 336 -8.33 -20.24 -22.93
CA LEU A 336 -6.98 -20.71 -22.65
C LEU A 336 -6.99 -22.19 -22.21
N LEU A 337 -7.97 -22.58 -21.38
CA LEU A 337 -8.19 -23.97 -20.99
C LEU A 337 -8.50 -24.86 -22.20
N ALA A 338 -9.36 -24.40 -23.12
CA ALA A 338 -9.63 -25.13 -24.35
C ALA A 338 -8.38 -25.29 -25.22
N VAL A 339 -7.56 -24.24 -25.41
CA VAL A 339 -6.29 -24.32 -26.14
C VAL A 339 -5.32 -25.31 -25.50
N ASN A 340 -5.22 -25.33 -24.16
CA ASN A 340 -4.40 -26.30 -23.44
C ASN A 340 -4.90 -27.74 -23.67
N TYR A 341 -6.22 -27.95 -23.61
CA TYR A 341 -6.84 -29.24 -23.90
C TYR A 341 -6.57 -29.69 -25.34
N GLU A 342 -6.73 -28.81 -26.33
CA GLU A 342 -6.39 -29.08 -27.74
C GLU A 342 -4.92 -29.51 -27.89
N ARG A 343 -3.98 -28.81 -27.25
CA ARG A 343 -2.55 -29.13 -27.25
C ARG A 343 -2.28 -30.53 -26.68
N LYS A 344 -2.87 -30.86 -25.54
CA LYS A 344 -2.64 -32.13 -24.83
C LYS A 344 -3.31 -33.32 -25.51
N HIS A 345 -4.53 -33.13 -26.03
CA HIS A 345 -5.38 -34.20 -26.55
C HIS A 345 -5.44 -34.26 -28.08
N LYS A 346 -4.71 -33.37 -28.78
CA LYS A 346 -4.65 -33.28 -30.25
C LYS A 346 -6.05 -33.23 -30.90
N THR A 347 -6.92 -32.39 -30.33
CA THR A 347 -8.31 -32.18 -30.78
C THR A 347 -8.56 -30.71 -31.12
N SER A 348 -9.74 -30.38 -31.63
CA SER A 348 -10.21 -29.00 -31.78
C SER A 348 -11.48 -28.80 -30.96
N ILE A 349 -11.41 -27.85 -30.02
CA ILE A 349 -12.45 -27.47 -29.08
C ILE A 349 -12.88 -26.03 -29.29
N VAL A 350 -11.96 -25.09 -29.56
CA VAL A 350 -12.27 -23.65 -29.55
C VAL A 350 -11.98 -22.99 -30.88
N GLN A 351 -12.92 -22.17 -31.34
CA GLN A 351 -12.81 -21.39 -32.57
C GLN A 351 -13.41 -20.00 -32.39
N ALA A 352 -12.79 -19.01 -33.03
CA ALA A 352 -13.39 -17.68 -33.18
C ALA A 352 -14.37 -17.70 -34.36
N THR A 353 -15.55 -17.12 -34.16
CA THR A 353 -16.62 -17.02 -35.16
C THR A 353 -17.08 -15.57 -35.27
N ALA A 354 -17.90 -15.26 -36.29
CA ALA A 354 -18.49 -13.92 -36.45
C ALA A 354 -19.38 -13.51 -35.24
N GLY A 355 -19.83 -14.47 -34.44
CA GLY A 355 -20.59 -14.23 -33.20
C GLY A 355 -19.76 -14.31 -31.91
N GLY A 356 -18.43 -14.36 -32.00
CA GLY A 356 -17.53 -14.49 -30.84
C GLY A 356 -16.92 -15.89 -30.68
N ILE A 357 -16.66 -16.29 -29.45
CA ILE A 357 -16.01 -17.57 -29.11
C ILE A 357 -17.03 -18.71 -29.17
N SER A 358 -16.69 -19.80 -29.87
CA SER A 358 -17.48 -21.04 -29.88
C SER A 358 -16.67 -22.21 -29.34
N PHE A 359 -17.31 -23.06 -28.53
CA PHE A 359 -16.76 -24.30 -28.00
C PHE A 359 -17.50 -25.49 -28.61
N ALA A 360 -16.75 -26.47 -29.13
CA ALA A 360 -17.30 -27.75 -29.56
C ALA A 360 -17.88 -28.50 -28.34
N ARG A 361 -19.04 -29.13 -28.50
CA ARG A 361 -19.63 -29.97 -27.44
C ARG A 361 -18.76 -31.19 -27.20
N ASN A 362 -18.06 -31.22 -26.07
CA ASN A 362 -17.18 -32.32 -25.68
C ASN A 362 -17.29 -32.52 -24.16
N ALA A 363 -17.87 -33.65 -23.73
CA ALA A 363 -18.11 -33.93 -22.31
C ALA A 363 -16.81 -34.06 -21.51
N ASP A 364 -15.79 -34.69 -22.11
CA ASP A 364 -14.48 -34.87 -21.48
C ASP A 364 -13.78 -33.53 -21.25
N PHE A 365 -13.91 -32.59 -22.20
CA PHE A 365 -13.42 -31.23 -22.04
C PHE A 365 -14.14 -30.49 -20.91
N GLU A 366 -15.47 -30.57 -20.84
CA GLU A 366 -16.24 -29.88 -19.78
C GLU A 366 -15.90 -30.42 -18.39
N GLU A 367 -15.76 -31.74 -18.23
CA GLU A 367 -15.30 -32.34 -16.98
C GLU A 367 -13.87 -31.89 -16.63
N TRP A 368 -12.97 -31.91 -17.60
CA TRP A 368 -11.59 -31.48 -17.42
C TRP A 368 -11.48 -29.99 -17.08
N ARG A 369 -12.23 -29.13 -17.78
CA ARG A 369 -12.31 -27.69 -17.55
C ARG A 369 -12.81 -27.41 -16.14
N THR A 370 -13.88 -28.07 -15.72
CA THR A 370 -14.44 -27.94 -14.37
C THR A 370 -13.43 -28.35 -13.31
N LYS A 371 -12.66 -29.42 -13.54
CA LYS A 371 -11.56 -29.81 -12.65
C LYS A 371 -10.47 -28.75 -12.59
N LYS A 372 -10.02 -28.23 -13.74
CA LYS A 372 -8.95 -27.23 -13.80
C LYS A 372 -9.31 -25.87 -13.23
N LEU A 373 -10.57 -25.45 -13.35
CA LEU A 373 -11.06 -24.24 -12.68
C LEU A 373 -11.06 -24.42 -11.17
N ARG A 374 -11.52 -25.56 -10.65
CA ARG A 374 -11.46 -25.85 -9.21
C ARG A 374 -10.03 -25.93 -8.67
N ASP A 375 -9.11 -26.50 -9.44
CA ASP A 375 -7.68 -26.51 -9.08
C ASP A 375 -7.14 -25.07 -9.02
N LEU A 376 -7.44 -24.24 -10.02
CA LEU A 376 -7.02 -22.83 -10.07
C LEU A 376 -7.60 -22.00 -8.91
N GLU A 377 -8.89 -22.15 -8.62
CA GLU A 377 -9.56 -21.50 -7.47
C GLU A 377 -8.88 -21.88 -6.16
N HIS A 378 -8.49 -23.15 -6.01
CA HIS A 378 -7.76 -23.62 -4.85
C HIS A 378 -6.35 -22.99 -4.79
N ASP A 379 -5.57 -23.07 -5.88
CA ASP A 379 -4.20 -22.53 -5.94
C ASP A 379 -4.17 -21.04 -5.56
N LEU A 380 -5.15 -20.27 -6.04
CA LEU A 380 -5.31 -18.86 -5.73
C LEU A 380 -5.79 -18.60 -4.31
N ALA A 381 -6.70 -19.42 -3.79
CA ALA A 381 -7.15 -19.31 -2.40
C ALA A 381 -6.06 -19.68 -1.39
N THR A 382 -5.00 -20.37 -1.83
CA THR A 382 -3.85 -20.75 -1.00
C THR A 382 -2.62 -19.84 -1.17
N ARG A 383 -2.75 -18.77 -1.96
CA ARG A 383 -1.70 -17.77 -2.18
C ARG A 383 -1.66 -16.69 -1.10
#